data_AF-A0A955KQP8-F1
#
_entry.id   AF-A0A955KQP8-F1
#
_cell.length_a   1.000
_cell.length_b   1.000
_cell.length_c   1.000
_cell.angle_alpha   90.00
_cell.angle_beta   90.00
_cell.angle_gamma   90.00
#
_symmetry.space_group_name_H-M   'P 1'
#
loop_
_entity.id
_entity.type
_entity.pdbx_description
1 polymer ?
#
loop_
_entity_poly.entity_id
_entity_poly.type
_entity_poly.pdbx_seq_one_letter_code
_entity_poly.pdbx_strand_id
1 'polypeptide(L)'
;MKKILAFIDQFFFEEISASSIGLMRILWAATILVFLIRGMPDIVRYYSDAGIMPQDLGYLVFRNHHRFTLLAHLTSPTAVIGLWSIFVACLICSMLGIWTRTMTITSALLLFSVQERNLQPLGGGDTVLRTIGFILMICPEINAFSLERLLQQWKRWKQTGTFLQPLTVHIWPYRLLLWQMILIYVTSGWDKLQGTMWLNGTALEASFHHPHFARWSMETMNNWIWMSPLASVYTLVWEFSWLLLLVPLSMCRYTIRRVILVGGLLFHWTIFIFMNVGSFPFAMTTAYTGLLRAEDWTLVKRLLNRKWNGSIVVLYDGICTLCRRSIFVVLLLDVLSRIQPVDFRDAKRKKTFAKEITETDLDRAMHIKMPDGTTFKGFDAFRKLTWHLPALRLLTPFLYIPGVAPVGRIAYRAIAARRNRCAEGACVHVPKS
;
A
#
# COMPACT_ATOMS: atom_id res chain seq x y z
N MET A 1 11.16 8.03 38.94
CA MET A 1 11.05 9.03 37.87
C MET A 1 11.80 8.67 36.58
N LYS A 2 13.13 8.47 36.56
CA LYS A 2 13.89 8.20 35.31
C LYS A 2 13.35 7.04 34.45
N LYS A 3 12.98 5.91 35.06
CA LYS A 3 12.38 4.77 34.35
C LYS A 3 11.00 5.08 33.74
N ILE A 4 10.19 5.90 34.42
CA ILE A 4 8.86 6.31 33.94
C ILE A 4 9.02 7.29 32.77
N LEU A 5 9.92 8.26 32.89
CA LEU A 5 10.22 9.20 31.81
C LEU A 5 10.78 8.49 30.57
N ALA A 6 11.69 7.54 30.75
CA ALA A 6 12.20 6.72 29.65
C ALA A 6 11.10 5.86 28.99
N PHE A 7 10.17 5.32 29.79
CA PHE A 7 9.02 4.59 29.26
C PHE A 7 8.07 5.48 28.47
N ILE A 8 7.73 6.67 28.99
CA ILE A 8 6.88 7.65 28.30
C ILE A 8 7.56 8.08 26.99
N ASP A 9 8.85 8.36 27.04
CA ASP A 9 9.64 8.75 25.88
C ASP A 9 9.62 7.66 24.79
N GLN A 10 9.95 6.42 25.17
CA GLN A 10 9.86 5.28 24.26
C GLN A 10 8.41 5.05 23.77
N PHE A 11 7.42 5.24 24.63
CA PHE A 11 6.03 5.04 24.25
C PHE A 11 5.60 6.05 23.18
N PHE A 12 5.90 7.33 23.31
CA PHE A 12 5.43 8.34 22.35
C PHE A 12 6.39 8.60 21.18
N PHE A 13 7.70 8.45 21.39
CA PHE A 13 8.73 8.96 20.49
C PHE A 13 9.66 7.90 19.90
N GLU A 14 9.50 6.61 20.23
CA GLU A 14 10.22 5.54 19.53
C GLU A 14 10.07 5.70 18.01
N GLU A 15 11.19 5.61 17.29
CA GLU A 15 11.20 5.68 15.85
C GLU A 15 10.93 4.31 15.22
N ILE A 16 10.04 4.31 14.24
CA ILE A 16 9.59 3.12 13.53
C ILE A 16 9.69 3.38 12.03
N SER A 17 9.74 2.32 11.22
CA SER A 17 9.72 2.49 9.77
C SER A 17 8.45 3.19 9.29
N ALA A 18 8.59 4.20 8.44
CA ALA A 18 7.47 4.91 7.82
C ALA A 18 6.77 4.10 6.72
N SER A 19 7.26 2.90 6.36
CA SER A 19 6.70 2.09 5.27
C SER A 19 5.22 1.74 5.46
N SER A 20 4.79 1.40 6.68
CA SER A 20 3.37 1.10 6.96
C SER A 20 2.47 2.31 6.72
N ILE A 21 2.91 3.49 7.17
CA ILE A 21 2.20 4.76 6.96
C ILE A 21 2.12 5.11 5.47
N GLY A 22 3.20 4.94 4.71
CA GLY A 22 3.19 5.16 3.26
C GLY A 22 2.24 4.24 2.52
N LEU A 23 2.18 2.96 2.91
CA LEU A 23 1.23 2.00 2.35
C LEU A 23 -0.21 2.35 2.73
N MET A 24 -0.45 2.73 3.99
CA MET A 24 -1.75 3.17 4.48
C MET A 24 -2.24 4.40 3.70
N ARG A 25 -1.37 5.39 3.43
CA ARG A 25 -1.68 6.55 2.56
C ARG A 25 -2.15 6.10 1.18
N ILE A 26 -1.41 5.20 0.54
CA ILE A 26 -1.72 4.69 -0.80
C ILE A 26 -3.08 4.01 -0.81
N LEU A 27 -3.33 3.08 0.13
CA LEU A 27 -4.57 2.31 0.18
C LEU A 27 -5.76 3.16 0.62
N TRP A 28 -5.55 4.15 1.49
CA TRP A 28 -6.56 5.13 1.88
C TRP A 28 -7.02 5.94 0.66
N ALA A 29 -6.07 6.52 -0.08
CA ALA A 29 -6.37 7.30 -1.27
C ALA A 29 -7.03 6.43 -2.36
N ALA A 30 -6.53 5.21 -2.57
CA ALA A 30 -7.09 4.26 -3.54
C ALA A 30 -8.52 3.84 -3.17
N THR A 31 -8.79 3.53 -1.90
CA THR A 31 -10.13 3.14 -1.43
C THR A 31 -11.12 4.26 -1.68
N ILE A 32 -10.80 5.50 -1.26
CA ILE A 32 -11.68 6.64 -1.50
C ILE A 32 -11.90 6.85 -3.00
N LEU A 33 -10.82 6.83 -3.80
CA LEU A 33 -10.88 7.04 -5.24
C LEU A 33 -11.82 6.03 -5.93
N VAL A 34 -11.74 4.74 -5.60
CA VAL A 34 -12.62 3.71 -6.16
C VAL A 34 -14.09 4.00 -5.84
N PHE A 35 -14.40 4.37 -4.60
CA PHE A 35 -15.78 4.65 -4.19
C PHE A 35 -16.30 5.97 -4.77
N LEU A 36 -15.45 6.99 -4.92
CA LEU A 36 -15.81 8.23 -5.61
C LEU A 36 -16.08 8.00 -7.10
N ILE A 37 -15.24 7.23 -7.79
CA ILE A 37 -15.47 6.90 -9.21
C ILE A 37 -16.78 6.13 -9.37
N ARG A 38 -17.06 5.18 -8.47
CA ARG A 38 -18.31 4.42 -8.49
C ARG A 38 -19.54 5.31 -8.24
N GLY A 39 -19.41 6.31 -7.36
CA GLY A 39 -20.47 7.27 -7.05
C GLY A 39 -20.63 8.40 -8.09
N MET A 40 -19.77 8.45 -9.12
CA MET A 40 -19.75 9.54 -10.10
C MET A 40 -21.09 9.82 -10.80
N PRO A 41 -21.88 8.80 -11.20
CA PRO A 41 -23.17 9.02 -11.84
C PRO A 41 -24.18 9.78 -10.97
N ASP A 42 -24.05 9.69 -9.64
CA ASP A 42 -25.03 10.24 -8.70
C ASP A 42 -24.55 11.52 -7.99
N ILE A 43 -23.42 12.12 -8.39
CA ILE A 43 -22.84 13.29 -7.71
C ILE A 43 -23.84 14.45 -7.65
N VAL A 44 -24.41 14.83 -8.80
CA VAL A 44 -25.37 15.94 -8.89
C VAL A 44 -26.60 15.65 -8.04
N ARG A 45 -27.08 14.40 -8.07
CA ARG A 45 -28.25 13.95 -7.33
C ARG A 45 -28.06 14.07 -5.81
N TYR A 46 -26.91 13.69 -5.28
CA TYR A 46 -26.69 13.64 -3.83
C TYR A 46 -26.01 14.86 -3.22
N TYR A 47 -25.27 15.65 -4.02
CA TYR A 47 -24.36 16.68 -3.50
C TYR A 47 -24.58 18.08 -4.08
N SER A 48 -25.57 18.30 -4.95
CA SER A 48 -25.92 19.62 -5.50
C SER A 48 -27.36 20.05 -5.13
N ASP A 49 -27.67 21.33 -5.34
CA ASP A 49 -29.02 21.87 -5.11
C ASP A 49 -30.04 21.44 -6.19
N ALA A 50 -29.58 20.94 -7.33
CA ALA A 50 -30.45 20.30 -8.32
C ALA A 50 -30.83 18.85 -7.93
N GLY A 51 -30.32 18.37 -6.79
CA GLY A 51 -30.48 17.01 -6.32
C GLY A 51 -31.62 16.82 -5.32
N ILE A 52 -31.60 15.67 -4.64
CA ILE A 52 -32.62 15.30 -3.64
C ILE A 52 -32.38 15.92 -2.26
N MET A 53 -31.23 16.57 -2.07
CA MET A 53 -30.84 17.23 -0.82
C MET A 53 -30.31 18.64 -1.12
N PRO A 54 -31.18 19.60 -1.45
CA PRO A 54 -30.82 21.01 -1.56
C PRO A 54 -30.34 21.58 -0.23
N GLN A 55 -29.45 22.57 -0.28
CA GLN A 55 -28.80 23.10 0.92
C GLN A 55 -29.78 23.75 1.91
N ASP A 56 -30.81 24.42 1.42
CA ASP A 56 -31.85 25.08 2.21
C ASP A 56 -32.67 24.09 3.06
N LEU A 57 -32.77 22.82 2.66
CA LEU A 57 -33.40 21.75 3.44
C LEU A 57 -32.42 21.03 4.39
N GLY A 58 -31.13 21.34 4.32
CA GLY A 58 -30.08 20.64 5.08
C GLY A 58 -30.27 20.71 6.60
N TYR A 59 -30.94 21.75 7.10
CA TYR A 59 -31.16 21.92 8.55
C TYR A 59 -32.18 20.97 9.17
N LEU A 60 -33.02 20.35 8.33
CA LEU A 60 -34.03 19.39 8.75
C LEU A 60 -33.44 17.99 8.97
N VAL A 61 -32.33 17.69 8.29
CA VAL A 61 -31.76 16.33 8.22
C VAL A 61 -30.46 16.22 9.00
N PHE A 62 -29.73 17.32 9.15
CA PHE A 62 -28.38 17.31 9.71
C PHE A 62 -28.25 18.23 10.91
N ARG A 63 -27.21 17.99 11.73
CA ARG A 63 -26.83 18.94 12.79
C ARG A 63 -26.59 20.33 12.20
N ASN A 64 -27.04 21.37 12.89
CA ASN A 64 -26.96 22.74 12.39
C ASN A 64 -25.69 23.49 12.81
N HIS A 65 -24.92 22.95 13.76
CA HIS A 65 -23.73 23.59 14.30
C HIS A 65 -22.48 22.75 14.08
N HIS A 66 -21.33 23.43 13.96
CA HIS A 66 -19.99 22.84 13.85
C HIS A 66 -19.81 21.86 12.69
N ARG A 67 -20.28 22.22 11.49
CA ARG A 67 -20.07 21.46 10.25
C ARG A 67 -19.08 22.16 9.34
N PHE A 68 -18.11 21.39 8.87
CA PHE A 68 -17.18 21.83 7.84
C PHE A 68 -17.57 21.20 6.51
N THR A 69 -18.03 22.01 5.57
CA THR A 69 -18.19 21.59 4.17
C THR A 69 -18.10 22.77 3.22
N LEU A 70 -17.24 22.67 2.21
CA LEU A 70 -17.16 23.63 1.11
C LEU A 70 -18.42 23.61 0.24
N LEU A 71 -19.15 22.50 0.25
CA LEU A 71 -20.41 22.30 -0.47
C LEU A 71 -21.61 22.98 0.21
N ALA A 72 -21.39 23.72 1.31
CA ALA A 72 -22.34 24.71 1.83
C ALA A 72 -22.24 26.07 1.12
N HIS A 73 -21.30 26.23 0.20
CA HIS A 73 -21.17 27.45 -0.61
C HIS A 73 -21.11 27.13 -2.10
N LEU A 74 -20.68 25.91 -2.45
CA LEU A 74 -20.59 25.42 -3.82
C LEU A 74 -21.73 24.44 -4.09
N THR A 75 -22.91 24.95 -4.47
CA THR A 75 -24.11 24.11 -4.59
C THR A 75 -24.56 23.84 -6.02
N SER A 76 -24.13 24.65 -6.99
CA SER A 76 -24.49 24.44 -8.39
C SER A 76 -23.90 23.14 -8.92
N PRO A 77 -24.59 22.41 -9.82
CA PRO A 77 -24.09 21.15 -10.38
C PRO A 77 -22.67 21.25 -10.93
N THR A 78 -22.35 22.34 -11.64
CA THR A 78 -21.02 22.58 -12.21
C THR A 78 -19.95 22.78 -11.14
N ALA A 79 -20.24 23.53 -10.08
CA ALA A 79 -19.30 23.75 -8.97
C ALA A 79 -19.02 22.44 -8.21
N VAL A 80 -20.06 21.63 -7.97
CA VAL A 80 -19.94 20.33 -7.31
C VAL A 80 -19.07 19.37 -8.14
N ILE A 81 -19.31 19.28 -9.46
CA ILE A 81 -18.50 18.45 -10.37
C ILE A 81 -17.05 18.94 -10.40
N GLY A 82 -16.82 20.27 -10.40
CA GLY A 82 -15.49 20.86 -10.32
C GLY A 82 -14.74 20.46 -9.05
N LEU A 83 -15.37 20.61 -7.88
CA LEU A 83 -14.79 20.19 -6.60
C LEU A 83 -14.49 18.69 -6.57
N TRP A 84 -15.38 17.87 -7.10
CA TRP A 84 -15.18 16.42 -7.19
C TRP A 84 -13.99 16.05 -8.08
N SER A 85 -13.83 16.73 -9.22
CA SER A 85 -12.70 16.53 -10.13
C SER A 85 -11.37 16.89 -9.48
N ILE A 86 -11.34 17.99 -8.72
CA ILE A 86 -10.19 18.38 -7.91
C ILE A 86 -9.90 17.30 -6.86
N PHE A 87 -10.93 16.79 -6.19
CA PHE A 87 -10.76 15.75 -5.18
C PHE A 87 -10.15 14.47 -5.76
N VAL A 88 -10.65 14.01 -6.92
CA VAL A 88 -10.08 12.87 -7.65
C VAL A 88 -8.61 13.11 -8.00
N ALA A 89 -8.26 14.30 -8.51
CA ALA A 89 -6.88 14.64 -8.83
C ALA A 89 -5.98 14.64 -7.58
N CYS A 90 -6.45 15.23 -6.47
CA CYS A 90 -5.73 15.22 -5.19
C CYS A 90 -5.50 13.80 -4.68
N LEU A 91 -6.49 12.90 -4.79
CA LEU A 91 -6.34 11.50 -4.38
C LEU A 91 -5.32 10.75 -5.26
N ILE A 92 -5.32 10.96 -6.57
CA ILE A 92 -4.33 10.37 -7.47
C ILE A 92 -2.92 10.86 -7.12
N CYS A 93 -2.74 12.16 -6.94
CA CYS A 93 -1.45 12.74 -6.52
C CYS A 93 -1.05 12.24 -5.12
N SER A 94 -2.00 12.16 -4.19
CA SER A 94 -1.83 11.61 -2.84
C SER A 94 -1.54 10.11 -2.85
N MET A 95 -1.91 9.36 -3.89
CA MET A 95 -1.60 7.94 -4.04
C MET A 95 -0.18 7.78 -4.61
N LEU A 96 0.12 8.48 -5.70
CA LEU A 96 1.43 8.48 -6.34
C LEU A 96 2.52 9.13 -5.46
N GLY A 97 2.14 10.00 -4.53
CA GLY A 97 3.07 10.76 -3.70
C GLY A 97 3.74 11.89 -4.48
N ILE A 98 2.92 12.70 -5.14
CA ILE A 98 3.26 13.99 -5.75
C ILE A 98 2.74 15.06 -4.80
N TRP A 99 3.59 15.99 -4.35
CA TRP A 99 3.28 16.96 -3.30
C TRP A 99 2.62 16.29 -2.09
N THR A 100 3.26 15.22 -1.60
CA THR A 100 2.62 14.16 -0.79
C THR A 100 1.87 14.76 0.40
N ARG A 101 2.49 15.67 1.14
CA ARG A 101 1.88 16.38 2.28
C ARG A 101 0.63 17.16 1.86
N THR A 102 0.79 18.11 0.94
CA THR A 102 -0.28 19.01 0.51
C THR A 102 -1.46 18.22 -0.06
N MET A 103 -1.21 17.26 -0.95
CA MET A 103 -2.27 16.49 -1.60
C MET A 103 -3.00 15.57 -0.63
N THR A 104 -2.31 14.99 0.36
CA THR A 104 -2.95 14.16 1.40
C THR A 104 -3.83 15.02 2.31
N ILE A 105 -3.34 16.19 2.76
CA ILE A 105 -4.11 17.12 3.60
C ILE A 105 -5.35 17.61 2.86
N THR A 106 -5.17 18.10 1.62
CA THR A 106 -6.29 18.57 0.80
C THR A 106 -7.31 17.46 0.55
N SER A 107 -6.85 16.23 0.25
CA SER A 107 -7.75 15.08 0.09
C SER A 107 -8.53 14.77 1.36
N ALA A 108 -7.92 14.87 2.54
CA ALA A 108 -8.62 14.63 3.81
C ALA A 108 -9.67 15.70 4.10
N LEU A 109 -9.36 16.97 3.84
CA LEU A 109 -10.32 18.07 3.98
C LEU A 109 -11.47 17.97 2.98
N LEU A 110 -11.19 17.61 1.73
CA LEU A 110 -12.23 17.37 0.71
C LEU A 110 -13.10 16.16 1.08
N LEU A 111 -12.51 15.09 1.64
CA LEU A 111 -13.26 13.96 2.17
C LEU A 111 -14.23 14.42 3.28
N PHE A 112 -13.76 15.22 4.24
CA PHE A 112 -14.62 15.76 5.30
C PHE A 112 -15.74 16.61 4.71
N SER A 113 -15.42 17.47 3.74
CA SER A 113 -16.39 18.32 3.09
C SER A 113 -17.48 17.53 2.36
N VAL A 114 -17.10 16.54 1.55
CA VAL A 114 -18.06 15.71 0.78
C VAL A 114 -18.94 14.90 1.72
N GLN A 115 -18.35 14.23 2.71
CA GLN A 115 -19.12 13.41 3.63
C GLN A 115 -20.03 14.24 4.55
N GLU A 116 -19.57 15.38 5.04
CA GLU A 116 -20.43 16.26 5.84
C GLU A 116 -21.52 16.94 5.01
N ARG A 117 -21.41 17.01 3.67
CA ARG A 117 -22.48 17.55 2.81
C ARG A 117 -23.72 16.67 2.80
N ASN A 118 -23.56 15.34 2.81
CA ASN A 118 -24.67 14.42 2.85
C ASN A 118 -24.30 13.15 3.63
N LEU A 119 -24.92 12.96 4.80
CA LEU A 119 -24.65 11.81 5.67
C LEU A 119 -25.45 10.55 5.26
N GLN A 120 -26.53 10.70 4.48
CA GLN A 120 -27.42 9.59 4.11
C GLN A 120 -26.75 8.46 3.31
N PRO A 121 -25.89 8.74 2.30
CA PRO A 121 -25.25 7.68 1.53
C PRO A 121 -24.05 7.03 2.24
N LEU A 122 -23.69 7.50 3.44
CA LEU A 122 -22.48 7.07 4.14
C LEU A 122 -22.70 5.81 4.95
N GLY A 123 -21.65 5.00 5.07
CA GLY A 123 -21.58 3.85 5.97
C GLY A 123 -20.48 3.97 7.02
N GLY A 124 -20.33 2.92 7.83
CA GLY A 124 -19.27 2.85 8.83
C GLY A 124 -17.86 2.98 8.22
N GLY A 125 -17.65 2.49 6.99
CA GLY A 125 -16.36 2.57 6.31
C GLY A 125 -15.91 3.98 6.02
N ASP A 126 -16.85 4.87 5.69
CA ASP A 126 -16.59 6.28 5.42
C ASP A 126 -16.07 7.00 6.67
N THR A 127 -16.62 6.66 7.84
CA THR A 127 -16.15 7.16 9.13
C THR A 127 -14.73 6.66 9.47
N VAL A 128 -14.43 5.40 9.17
CA VAL A 128 -13.07 4.86 9.32
C VAL A 128 -12.08 5.59 8.39
N LEU A 129 -12.45 5.83 7.13
CA LEU A 129 -11.62 6.57 6.17
C LEU A 129 -11.38 8.02 6.59
N ARG A 130 -12.38 8.71 7.18
CA ARG A 130 -12.16 10.03 7.77
C ARG A 130 -11.15 10.00 8.90
N THR A 131 -11.24 8.99 9.76
CA THR A 131 -10.31 8.85 10.89
C THR A 131 -8.88 8.58 10.43
N ILE A 132 -8.71 7.70 9.43
CA ILE A 132 -7.39 7.46 8.80
C ILE A 132 -6.86 8.74 8.15
N GLY A 133 -7.71 9.46 7.41
CA GLY A 133 -7.36 10.72 6.76
C GLY A 133 -6.89 11.78 7.76
N PHE A 134 -7.57 11.88 8.91
CA PHE A 134 -7.15 12.75 10.01
C PHE A 134 -5.77 12.37 10.54
N ILE A 135 -5.51 11.09 10.81
CA ILE A 135 -4.21 10.62 11.29
C ILE A 135 -3.11 10.92 10.26
N LEU A 136 -3.37 10.69 8.97
CA LEU A 136 -2.42 10.98 7.89
C LEU A 136 -2.11 12.48 7.76
N MET A 137 -3.10 13.35 7.98
CA MET A 137 -2.94 14.81 7.95
C MET A 137 -1.91 15.28 8.99
N ILE A 138 -1.97 14.74 10.21
CA ILE A 138 -1.10 15.14 11.33
C ILE A 138 0.19 14.31 11.45
N CYS A 139 0.29 13.15 10.79
CA CYS A 139 1.47 12.29 10.83
C CYS A 139 2.69 13.00 10.19
N PRO A 140 3.85 13.13 10.86
CA PRO A 140 4.94 14.00 10.40
C PRO A 140 5.70 13.45 9.19
N GLU A 141 5.68 12.14 8.97
CA GLU A 141 6.31 11.50 7.82
C GLU A 141 5.33 10.55 7.12
N ILE A 142 5.08 10.80 5.83
CA ILE A 142 4.14 10.05 4.97
C ILE A 142 4.69 9.78 3.55
N ASN A 143 5.94 10.17 3.29
CA ASN A 143 6.60 10.10 1.98
C ASN A 143 7.13 8.70 1.63
N ALA A 144 6.94 7.71 2.50
CA ALA A 144 7.25 6.34 2.14
C ALA A 144 6.45 5.93 0.89
N PHE A 145 7.14 5.29 -0.06
CA PHE A 145 6.61 4.92 -1.37
C PHE A 145 6.08 6.08 -2.23
N SER A 146 6.57 7.32 -2.04
CA SER A 146 6.22 8.47 -2.90
C SER A 146 7.13 8.61 -4.12
N LEU A 147 6.60 9.18 -5.21
CA LEU A 147 7.40 9.60 -6.36
C LEU A 147 8.44 10.66 -5.98
N GLU A 148 8.11 11.56 -5.06
CA GLU A 148 9.07 12.53 -4.51
C GLU A 148 10.28 11.83 -3.88
N ARG A 149 10.04 10.79 -3.08
CA ARG A 149 11.10 9.98 -2.47
C ARG A 149 11.90 9.23 -3.52
N LEU A 150 11.24 8.71 -4.56
CA LEU A 150 11.88 8.04 -5.68
C LEU A 150 12.84 8.98 -6.44
N LEU A 151 12.44 10.22 -6.68
CA LEU A 151 13.29 11.22 -7.34
C LEU A 151 14.53 11.55 -6.49
N GLN A 152 14.36 11.69 -5.17
CA GLN A 152 15.49 11.87 -4.25
C GLN A 152 16.42 10.66 -4.25
N GLN A 153 15.86 9.44 -4.21
CA GLN A 153 16.62 8.19 -4.29
C GLN A 153 17.45 8.13 -5.56
N TRP A 154 16.86 8.50 -6.70
CA TRP A 154 17.56 8.55 -7.98
C TRP A 154 18.71 9.58 -7.97
N LYS A 155 18.48 10.78 -7.43
CA LYS A 155 19.52 11.81 -7.32
C LYS A 155 20.72 11.32 -6.48
N ARG A 156 20.45 10.71 -5.31
CA ARG A 156 21.49 10.11 -4.46
C ARG A 156 22.21 8.97 -5.17
N TRP A 157 21.48 8.10 -5.85
CA TRP A 157 22.03 6.98 -6.60
C TRP A 157 22.96 7.45 -7.73
N LYS A 158 22.56 8.48 -8.50
CA LYS A 158 23.40 9.08 -9.55
C LYS A 158 24.71 9.66 -8.99
N GLN A 159 24.68 10.22 -7.79
CA GLN A 159 25.87 10.80 -7.16
C GLN A 159 26.78 9.75 -6.52
N THR A 160 26.22 8.78 -5.81
CA THR A 160 26.99 7.91 -4.88
C THR A 160 26.89 6.42 -5.16
N GLY A 161 25.96 5.98 -6.01
CA GLY A 161 25.68 4.56 -6.21
C GLY A 161 25.07 3.86 -4.98
N THR A 162 24.56 4.64 -4.02
CA THR A 162 23.92 4.12 -2.80
C THR A 162 22.49 4.61 -2.68
N PHE A 163 21.65 3.83 -1.99
CA PHE A 163 20.31 4.26 -1.61
C PHE A 163 20.36 5.15 -0.36
N LEU A 164 19.39 6.04 -0.25
CA LEU A 164 19.10 6.79 0.96
C LEU A 164 18.60 5.84 2.05
N GLN A 165 18.85 6.22 3.31
CA GLN A 165 18.39 5.48 4.48
C GLN A 165 16.86 5.31 4.47
N PRO A 166 16.35 4.20 5.06
CA PRO A 166 14.92 4.04 5.27
C PRO A 166 14.33 5.23 6.03
N LEU A 167 13.12 5.65 5.65
CA LEU A 167 12.40 6.71 6.37
C LEU A 167 11.87 6.16 7.69
N THR A 168 12.06 6.94 8.75
CA THR A 168 11.50 6.68 10.08
C THR A 168 10.44 7.71 10.44
N VAL A 169 9.58 7.36 11.38
CA VAL A 169 8.54 8.21 11.95
C VAL A 169 8.39 7.88 13.42
N HIS A 170 8.05 8.86 14.26
CA HIS A 170 7.67 8.58 15.65
C HIS A 170 6.45 7.65 15.70
N ILE A 171 6.39 6.81 16.72
CA ILE A 171 5.39 5.75 16.87
C ILE A 171 3.96 6.25 17.21
N TRP A 172 3.78 7.48 17.66
CA TRP A 172 2.46 7.95 18.10
C TRP A 172 1.32 7.85 17.06
N PRO A 173 1.51 8.04 15.73
CA PRO A 173 0.42 7.89 14.75
C PRO A 173 -0.05 6.43 14.67
N TYR A 174 0.90 5.49 14.76
CA TYR A 174 0.61 4.06 14.87
C TYR A 174 -0.25 3.78 16.11
N ARG A 175 0.07 4.40 17.25
CA ARG A 175 -0.67 4.19 18.51
C ARG A 175 -2.07 4.81 18.47
N LEU A 176 -2.22 5.99 17.88
CA LEU A 176 -3.55 6.58 17.66
C LEU A 176 -4.41 5.68 16.78
N LEU A 177 -3.85 5.15 15.70
CA LEU A 177 -4.53 4.18 14.86
C LEU A 177 -4.89 2.90 15.63
N LEU A 178 -3.96 2.37 16.42
CA LEU A 178 -4.18 1.18 17.25
C LEU A 178 -5.34 1.41 18.23
N TRP A 179 -5.33 2.52 18.95
CA TRP A 179 -6.41 2.89 19.87
C TRP A 179 -7.72 3.05 19.14
N GLN A 180 -7.75 3.71 17.99
CA GLN A 180 -8.96 3.83 17.19
C GLN A 180 -9.52 2.46 16.81
N MET A 181 -8.66 1.52 16.41
CA MET A 181 -9.08 0.18 16.04
C MET A 181 -9.62 -0.60 17.24
N ILE A 182 -8.94 -0.51 18.39
CA ILE A 182 -9.42 -1.11 19.64
C ILE A 182 -10.79 -0.53 20.01
N LEU A 183 -10.96 0.79 19.93
CA LEU A 183 -12.23 1.44 20.22
C LEU A 183 -13.32 0.95 19.29
N ILE A 184 -13.12 0.99 17.98
CA ILE A 184 -14.08 0.50 16.98
C ILE A 184 -14.52 -0.93 17.32
N TYR A 185 -13.57 -1.81 17.60
CA TYR A 185 -13.84 -3.22 17.86
C TYR A 185 -14.57 -3.45 19.18
N VAL A 186 -14.06 -2.88 20.27
CA VAL A 186 -14.60 -3.09 21.61
C VAL A 186 -15.97 -2.45 21.77
N THR A 187 -16.19 -1.24 21.23
CA THR A 187 -17.52 -0.61 21.30
C THR A 187 -18.52 -1.34 20.42
N SER A 188 -18.09 -1.83 19.25
CA SER A 188 -18.91 -2.68 18.38
C SER A 188 -19.31 -4.00 19.05
N GLY A 189 -18.39 -4.65 19.78
CA GLY A 189 -18.70 -5.85 20.57
C GLY A 189 -19.61 -5.55 21.76
N TRP A 190 -19.38 -4.43 22.45
CA TRP A 190 -20.19 -3.98 23.57
C TRP A 190 -21.64 -3.68 23.16
N ASP A 191 -21.83 -3.05 22.00
CA ASP A 191 -23.15 -2.79 21.44
C ASP A 191 -23.88 -4.10 21.10
N LYS A 192 -23.18 -5.06 20.51
CA LYS A 192 -23.76 -6.38 20.18
C LYS A 192 -24.17 -7.19 21.39
N LEU A 193 -23.44 -7.10 22.51
CA LEU A 193 -23.82 -7.77 23.76
C LEU A 193 -25.15 -7.30 24.32
N GLN A 194 -25.60 -6.09 23.96
CA GLN A 194 -26.91 -5.56 24.34
C GLN A 194 -28.04 -6.10 23.44
N GLY A 195 -27.71 -6.71 22.30
CA GLY A 195 -28.67 -7.23 21.33
C GLY A 195 -28.92 -8.74 21.48
N THR A 196 -30.19 -9.14 21.53
CA THR A 196 -30.60 -10.54 21.69
C THR A 196 -30.19 -11.44 20.52
N MET A 197 -30.16 -10.91 19.29
CA MET A 197 -29.84 -11.69 18.09
C MET A 197 -28.39 -12.22 18.07
N TRP A 198 -27.46 -11.46 18.65
CA TRP A 198 -26.06 -11.89 18.74
C TRP A 198 -25.88 -12.98 19.77
N LEU A 199 -26.55 -12.87 20.92
CA LEU A 199 -26.52 -13.87 21.98
C LEU A 199 -27.24 -15.16 21.56
N ASN A 200 -28.34 -15.04 20.81
CA ASN A 200 -29.10 -16.18 20.31
C ASN A 200 -28.53 -16.79 19.02
N GLY A 201 -27.50 -16.18 18.43
CA GLY A 201 -26.84 -16.70 17.24
C GLY A 201 -27.58 -16.50 15.92
N THR A 202 -28.58 -15.60 15.88
CA THR A 202 -29.44 -15.34 14.71
C THR A 202 -29.08 -14.06 13.94
N ALA A 203 -28.04 -13.33 14.39
CA ALA A 203 -27.65 -12.06 13.79
C ALA A 203 -27.21 -12.17 12.33
N LEU A 204 -26.42 -13.19 11.99
CA LEU A 204 -25.97 -13.41 10.61
C LEU A 204 -27.09 -13.93 9.73
N GLU A 205 -27.94 -14.82 10.25
CA GLU A 205 -29.15 -15.28 9.55
C GLU A 205 -30.01 -14.10 9.10
N ALA A 206 -30.32 -13.16 9.99
CA ALA A 206 -31.09 -11.97 9.62
C ALA A 206 -30.36 -11.09 8.61
N SER A 207 -29.03 -10.95 8.74
CA SER A 207 -28.21 -10.18 7.80
C SER A 207 -28.18 -10.81 6.40
N PHE A 208 -28.17 -12.14 6.32
CA PHE A 208 -28.13 -12.92 5.07
C PHE A 208 -29.47 -12.90 4.32
N HIS A 209 -30.57 -12.63 5.02
CA HIS A 209 -31.89 -12.45 4.41
C HIS A 209 -32.27 -10.99 4.19
N HIS A 210 -31.45 -10.05 4.63
CA HIS A 210 -31.75 -8.62 4.46
C HIS A 210 -31.43 -8.17 3.03
N PRO A 211 -32.38 -7.57 2.29
CA PRO A 211 -32.25 -7.31 0.85
C PRO A 211 -31.12 -6.35 0.49
N HIS A 212 -30.69 -5.50 1.42
CA HIS A 212 -29.57 -4.57 1.20
C HIS A 212 -28.23 -5.06 1.74
N PHE A 213 -28.22 -5.98 2.72
CA PHE A 213 -26.97 -6.45 3.35
C PHE A 213 -26.48 -7.74 2.74
N ALA A 214 -27.35 -8.62 2.26
CA ALA A 214 -26.93 -9.82 1.56
C ALA A 214 -26.24 -9.45 0.23
N ARG A 215 -25.10 -10.07 -0.07
CA ARG A 215 -24.40 -9.86 -1.35
C ARG A 215 -24.86 -10.79 -2.46
N TRP A 216 -25.28 -12.00 -2.10
CA TRP A 216 -25.72 -13.04 -3.03
C TRP A 216 -27.22 -13.25 -2.94
N SER A 217 -27.78 -14.06 -3.84
CA SER A 217 -29.21 -14.42 -3.80
C SER A 217 -29.57 -15.08 -2.47
N MET A 218 -30.84 -14.94 -2.06
CA MET A 218 -31.36 -15.61 -0.87
C MET A 218 -31.13 -17.12 -0.90
N GLU A 219 -31.33 -17.78 -2.04
CA GLU A 219 -31.03 -19.21 -2.22
C GLU A 219 -29.56 -19.54 -1.93
N THR A 220 -28.64 -18.73 -2.44
CA THR A 220 -27.20 -18.90 -2.16
C THR A 220 -26.92 -18.73 -0.67
N MET A 221 -27.51 -17.70 -0.06
CA MET A 221 -27.37 -17.40 1.37
C MET A 221 -27.89 -18.53 2.26
N ASN A 222 -28.99 -19.19 1.86
CA ASN A 222 -29.59 -20.29 2.61
C ASN A 222 -28.62 -21.44 2.87
N ASN A 223 -27.72 -21.71 1.91
CA ASN A 223 -26.69 -22.75 2.05
C ASN A 223 -25.65 -22.45 3.16
N TRP A 224 -25.61 -21.22 3.67
CA TRP A 224 -24.63 -20.76 4.65
C TRP A 224 -25.23 -20.40 6.01
N ILE A 225 -26.56 -20.39 6.18
CA ILE A 225 -27.23 -20.00 7.43
C ILE A 225 -26.75 -20.83 8.63
N TRP A 226 -26.41 -22.10 8.41
CA TRP A 226 -25.95 -23.02 9.45
C TRP A 226 -24.76 -22.47 10.27
N MET A 227 -23.96 -21.56 9.69
CA MET A 227 -22.83 -20.95 10.40
C MET A 227 -23.23 -19.82 11.36
N SER A 228 -24.47 -19.30 11.29
CA SER A 228 -24.88 -18.08 11.99
C SER A 228 -24.61 -18.12 13.51
N PRO A 229 -24.93 -19.21 14.25
CA PRO A 229 -24.65 -19.24 15.68
C PRO A 229 -23.15 -19.20 15.99
N LEU A 230 -22.35 -20.00 15.27
CA LEU A 230 -20.89 -20.05 15.45
C LEU A 230 -20.23 -18.72 15.08
N ALA A 231 -20.65 -18.12 13.98
CA ALA A 231 -20.13 -16.84 13.51
C ALA A 231 -20.52 -15.68 14.42
N SER A 232 -21.69 -15.73 15.07
CA SER A 232 -22.11 -14.72 16.05
C SER A 232 -21.22 -14.74 17.29
N VAL A 233 -20.98 -15.93 17.86
CA VAL A 233 -20.05 -16.10 19.00
C VAL A 233 -18.62 -15.73 18.59
N TYR A 234 -18.17 -16.19 17.43
CA TYR A 234 -16.86 -15.84 16.89
C TYR A 234 -16.69 -14.33 16.74
N THR A 235 -17.70 -13.62 16.22
CA THR A 235 -17.66 -12.16 16.07
C THR A 235 -17.46 -11.49 17.42
N LEU A 236 -18.25 -11.84 18.44
CA LEU A 236 -18.10 -11.27 19.79
C LEU A 236 -16.70 -11.52 20.37
N VAL A 237 -16.23 -12.77 20.33
CA VAL A 237 -14.88 -13.12 20.81
C VAL A 237 -13.81 -12.35 20.03
N TRP A 238 -13.97 -12.24 18.72
CA TRP A 238 -13.05 -11.55 17.84
C TRP A 238 -12.95 -10.06 18.19
N GLU A 239 -14.08 -9.39 18.37
CA GLU A 239 -14.14 -7.97 18.69
C GLU A 239 -13.45 -7.64 20.02
N PHE A 240 -13.67 -8.44 21.07
CA PHE A 240 -12.98 -8.26 22.36
C PHE A 240 -11.51 -8.71 22.35
N SER A 241 -11.09 -9.57 21.42
CA SER A 241 -9.69 -10.01 21.30
C SER A 241 -8.71 -8.86 21.04
N TRP A 242 -9.19 -7.72 20.53
CA TRP A 242 -8.39 -6.51 20.32
C TRP A 242 -7.81 -5.93 21.61
N LEU A 243 -8.43 -6.17 22.77
CA LEU A 243 -7.89 -5.78 24.08
C LEU A 243 -6.55 -6.48 24.39
N LEU A 244 -6.28 -7.63 23.77
CA LEU A 244 -5.00 -8.33 23.93
C LEU A 244 -3.82 -7.51 23.38
N LEU A 245 -4.06 -6.52 22.50
CA LEU A 245 -3.03 -5.61 22.00
C LEU A 245 -2.58 -4.56 23.03
N LEU A 246 -3.32 -4.40 24.14
CA LEU A 246 -2.95 -3.54 25.26
C LEU A 246 -2.05 -4.25 26.29
N VAL A 247 -1.99 -5.59 26.24
CA VAL A 247 -1.20 -6.38 27.19
C VAL A 247 0.29 -6.10 26.98
N PRO A 248 1.06 -5.83 28.06
CA PRO A 248 2.48 -5.51 27.95
C PRO A 248 3.29 -6.53 27.14
N LEU A 249 4.17 -6.02 26.29
CA LEU A 249 4.96 -6.74 25.28
C LEU A 249 5.89 -7.84 25.83
N SER A 250 6.03 -7.96 27.15
CA SER A 250 6.84 -8.99 27.80
C SER A 250 6.25 -10.39 27.73
N MET A 251 4.94 -10.55 27.48
CA MET A 251 4.26 -11.85 27.63
C MET A 251 3.93 -12.60 26.32
N CYS A 252 3.67 -11.93 25.17
CA CYS A 252 3.28 -12.61 23.93
C CYS A 252 3.52 -11.76 22.66
N ARG A 253 4.79 -11.42 22.43
CA ARG A 253 5.25 -10.17 21.78
C ARG A 253 4.88 -9.92 20.32
N TYR A 254 4.75 -10.95 19.47
CA TYR A 254 4.52 -10.75 18.02
C TYR A 254 3.46 -11.65 17.42
N THR A 255 3.29 -12.85 17.98
CA THR A 255 2.34 -13.83 17.48
C THR A 255 0.91 -13.33 17.63
N ILE A 256 0.53 -12.79 18.79
CA ILE A 256 -0.83 -12.29 19.02
C ILE A 256 -1.17 -11.14 18.06
N ARG A 257 -0.31 -10.11 17.96
CA ARG A 257 -0.56 -9.01 17.02
C ARG A 257 -0.74 -9.49 15.59
N ARG A 258 0.14 -10.38 15.11
CA ARG A 258 0.05 -10.93 13.75
C ARG A 258 -1.21 -11.76 13.56
N VAL A 259 -1.59 -12.57 14.54
CA VAL A 259 -2.85 -13.34 14.52
C VAL A 259 -4.05 -12.41 14.45
N ILE A 260 -4.07 -11.33 15.24
CA ILE A 260 -5.15 -10.33 15.20
C ILE A 260 -5.19 -9.61 13.84
N LEU A 261 -4.05 -9.20 13.28
CA LEU A 261 -4.03 -8.51 11.98
C LEU A 261 -4.43 -9.43 10.81
N VAL A 262 -3.91 -10.66 10.77
CA VAL A 262 -4.24 -11.64 9.71
C VAL A 262 -5.68 -12.12 9.87
N GLY A 263 -6.10 -12.49 11.08
CA GLY A 263 -7.48 -12.87 11.34
C GLY A 263 -8.44 -11.71 11.08
N GLY A 264 -8.03 -10.47 11.33
CA GLY A 264 -8.84 -9.28 11.06
C GLY A 264 -9.01 -9.04 9.57
N LEU A 265 -7.97 -9.30 8.78
CA LEU A 265 -8.04 -9.30 7.33
C LEU A 265 -9.04 -10.38 6.86
N LEU A 266 -8.88 -11.62 7.32
CA LEU A 266 -9.80 -12.71 6.97
C LEU A 266 -11.25 -12.39 7.36
N PHE A 267 -11.47 -11.85 8.56
CA PHE A 267 -12.77 -11.41 9.05
C PHE A 267 -13.46 -10.42 8.10
N HIS A 268 -12.76 -9.34 7.72
CA HIS A 268 -13.36 -8.34 6.82
C HIS A 268 -13.52 -8.83 5.39
N TRP A 269 -12.62 -9.67 4.89
CA TRP A 269 -12.79 -10.24 3.56
C TRP A 269 -13.90 -11.29 3.51
N THR A 270 -14.15 -12.03 4.60
CA THR A 270 -15.36 -12.84 4.75
C THR A 270 -16.61 -11.96 4.75
N ILE A 271 -16.63 -10.86 5.51
CA ILE A 271 -17.74 -9.88 5.45
C ILE A 271 -17.91 -9.35 4.02
N PHE A 272 -16.83 -9.03 3.31
CA PHE A 272 -16.91 -8.57 1.92
C PHE A 272 -17.51 -9.65 1.01
N ILE A 273 -17.17 -10.92 1.20
CA ILE A 273 -17.68 -12.03 0.38
C ILE A 273 -19.19 -12.21 0.61
N PHE A 274 -19.68 -12.15 1.85
CA PHE A 274 -21.08 -12.46 2.15
C PHE A 274 -22.00 -11.24 2.22
N MET A 275 -21.48 -10.07 2.59
CA MET A 275 -22.26 -8.89 2.91
C MET A 275 -21.89 -7.67 2.05
N ASN A 276 -22.89 -6.83 1.81
CA ASN A 276 -22.77 -5.56 1.12
C ASN A 276 -22.80 -4.40 2.12
N VAL A 277 -21.62 -4.12 2.71
CA VAL A 277 -21.43 -3.07 3.73
C VAL A 277 -20.56 -1.91 3.21
N GLY A 278 -20.61 -1.67 1.89
CA GLY A 278 -19.92 -0.56 1.24
C GLY A 278 -18.40 -0.58 1.42
N SER A 279 -17.82 0.55 1.84
CA SER A 279 -16.38 0.77 1.96
C SER A 279 -15.73 0.12 3.18
N PHE A 280 -16.50 -0.45 4.12
CA PHE A 280 -16.00 -0.89 5.42
C PHE A 280 -14.87 -1.94 5.36
N PRO A 281 -14.95 -3.03 4.59
CA PRO A 281 -13.87 -4.02 4.53
C PRO A 281 -12.56 -3.44 3.98
N PHE A 282 -12.66 -2.51 3.03
CA PHE A 282 -11.52 -1.83 2.42
C PHE A 282 -10.89 -0.80 3.37
N ALA A 283 -11.72 -0.04 4.09
CA ALA A 283 -11.28 0.91 5.09
C ALA A 283 -10.55 0.22 6.25
N MET A 284 -11.08 -0.89 6.73
CA MET A 284 -10.46 -1.68 7.80
C MET A 284 -9.15 -2.35 7.33
N THR A 285 -9.14 -2.89 6.10
CA THR A 285 -7.90 -3.40 5.48
C THR A 285 -6.83 -2.31 5.38
N THR A 286 -7.22 -1.09 5.01
CA THR A 286 -6.33 0.07 4.96
C THR A 286 -5.74 0.35 6.35
N ALA A 287 -6.56 0.39 7.40
CA ALA A 287 -6.09 0.60 8.77
C ALA A 287 -5.07 -0.48 9.21
N TYR A 288 -5.30 -1.75 8.87
CA TYR A 288 -4.36 -2.82 9.22
C TYR A 288 -2.98 -2.64 8.63
N THR A 289 -2.88 -2.08 7.41
CA THR A 289 -1.57 -1.81 6.81
C THR A 289 -0.77 -0.77 7.59
N GLY A 290 -1.44 0.20 8.22
CA GLY A 290 -0.83 1.16 9.15
C GLY A 290 -0.33 0.53 10.45
N LEU A 291 -0.86 -0.66 10.81
CA LEU A 291 -0.46 -1.42 12.00
C LEU A 291 0.66 -2.45 11.75
N LEU A 292 1.23 -2.48 10.55
CA LEU A 292 2.41 -3.29 10.23
C LEU A 292 3.68 -2.67 10.81
N ARG A 293 4.63 -3.53 11.18
CA ARG A 293 5.95 -3.15 11.70
C ARG A 293 7.07 -3.65 10.78
N ALA A 294 8.28 -3.11 10.96
CA ALA A 294 9.45 -3.50 10.17
C ALA A 294 9.73 -5.02 10.21
N GLU A 295 9.48 -5.66 11.36
CA GLU A 295 9.69 -7.09 11.53
C GLU A 295 8.72 -7.94 10.73
N ASP A 296 7.52 -7.41 10.41
CA ASP A 296 6.54 -8.11 9.58
C ASP A 296 7.01 -8.17 8.13
N TRP A 297 7.55 -7.06 7.61
CA TRP A 297 8.16 -7.03 6.28
C TRP A 297 9.31 -8.03 6.17
N THR A 298 10.18 -8.06 7.18
CA THR A 298 11.29 -9.03 7.25
C THR A 298 10.79 -10.46 7.32
N LEU A 299 9.73 -10.75 8.09
CA LEU A 299 9.12 -12.08 8.14
C LEU A 299 8.56 -12.50 6.78
N VAL A 300 7.79 -11.65 6.12
CA VAL A 300 7.22 -11.94 4.78
C VAL A 300 8.34 -12.23 3.79
N LYS A 301 9.40 -11.41 3.75
CA LYS A 301 10.57 -11.67 2.91
C LYS A 301 11.22 -13.02 3.23
N ARG A 302 11.42 -13.33 4.51
CA ARG A 302 12.00 -14.62 4.95
C ARG A 302 11.15 -15.80 4.51
N LEU A 303 9.83 -15.73 4.68
CA LEU A 303 8.91 -16.80 4.27
C LEU A 303 8.93 -17.01 2.76
N LEU A 304 8.89 -15.92 1.97
CA LEU A 304 8.94 -15.98 0.51
C LEU A 304 10.32 -16.44 -0.02
N ASN A 305 11.38 -16.28 0.78
CA ASN A 305 12.73 -16.77 0.50
C ASN A 305 13.05 -18.12 1.15
N ARG A 306 12.10 -18.80 1.82
CA ARG A 306 12.38 -20.05 2.55
C ARG A 306 13.02 -21.15 1.70
N LYS A 307 12.67 -21.22 0.42
CA LYS A 307 13.22 -22.19 -0.55
C LYS A 307 14.31 -21.59 -1.45
N TRP A 308 14.76 -20.36 -1.17
CA TRP A 308 15.71 -19.64 -2.00
C TRP A 308 17.06 -19.55 -1.29
N ASN A 309 18.09 -20.15 -1.90
CA ASN A 309 19.45 -20.10 -1.40
C ASN A 309 20.34 -19.33 -2.40
N GLY A 310 21.15 -18.40 -1.89
CA GLY A 310 22.10 -17.60 -2.67
C GLY A 310 21.55 -16.29 -3.23
N SER A 311 22.37 -15.59 -4.00
CA SER A 311 22.06 -14.31 -4.64
C SER A 311 22.17 -14.42 -6.16
N ILE A 312 21.33 -13.66 -6.88
CA ILE A 312 21.47 -13.45 -8.31
C ILE A 312 22.47 -12.33 -8.48
N VAL A 313 23.67 -12.65 -8.98
CA VAL A 313 24.69 -11.65 -9.25
C VAL A 313 24.36 -10.97 -10.55
N VAL A 314 24.18 -9.65 -10.53
CA VAL A 314 23.92 -8.83 -11.72
C VAL A 314 25.15 -7.98 -11.99
N LEU A 315 25.84 -8.29 -13.08
CA LEU A 315 27.03 -7.57 -13.52
C LEU A 315 26.61 -6.36 -14.33
N TYR A 316 27.05 -5.18 -13.91
CA TYR A 316 26.75 -3.91 -14.57
C TYR A 316 27.98 -3.00 -14.63
N ASP A 317 27.97 -2.07 -15.58
CA ASP A 317 29.01 -1.06 -15.72
C ASP A 317 28.70 0.14 -14.81
N GLY A 318 29.54 0.37 -13.80
CA GLY A 318 29.41 1.50 -12.88
C GLY A 318 29.68 2.87 -13.49
N ILE A 319 30.28 2.95 -14.68
CA ILE A 319 30.56 4.22 -15.37
C ILE A 319 29.40 4.57 -16.33
N CYS A 320 28.75 3.56 -16.92
CA CYS A 320 27.67 3.76 -17.88
C CYS A 320 26.37 4.27 -17.23
N THR A 321 25.90 5.47 -17.62
CA THR A 321 24.64 6.06 -17.14
C THR A 321 23.42 5.17 -17.35
N LEU A 322 23.32 4.51 -18.51
CA LEU A 322 22.21 3.59 -18.81
C LEU A 322 22.25 2.35 -17.91
N CYS A 323 23.43 1.76 -17.69
CA CYS A 323 23.60 0.61 -16.80
C CYS A 323 23.27 0.97 -15.35
N ARG A 324 23.76 2.11 -14.85
CA ARG A 324 23.44 2.63 -13.51
C ARG A 324 21.94 2.88 -13.32
N ARG A 325 21.25 3.38 -14.35
CA ARG A 325 19.78 3.56 -14.32
C ARG A 325 19.04 2.23 -14.30
N SER A 326 19.45 1.28 -15.13
CA SER A 326 18.83 -0.04 -15.21
C SER A 326 18.98 -0.80 -13.89
N ILE A 327 20.19 -0.84 -13.31
CA ILE A 327 20.41 -1.55 -12.04
C ILE A 327 19.67 -0.87 -10.88
N PHE A 328 19.54 0.46 -10.87
CA PHE A 328 18.72 1.17 -9.89
C PHE A 328 17.26 0.69 -9.91
N VAL A 329 16.65 0.63 -11.09
CA VAL A 329 15.26 0.14 -11.24
C VAL A 329 15.14 -1.32 -10.82
N VAL A 330 16.08 -2.17 -11.23
CA VAL A 330 16.12 -3.58 -10.83
C VAL A 330 16.16 -3.73 -9.30
N LEU A 331 17.01 -2.98 -8.62
CA LEU A 331 17.15 -3.03 -7.15
C LEU A 331 15.92 -2.46 -6.43
N LEU A 332 15.24 -1.46 -6.99
CA LEU A 332 13.96 -0.98 -6.45
C LEU A 332 12.85 -2.03 -6.53
N LEU A 333 12.86 -2.84 -7.60
CA LEU A 333 11.90 -3.92 -7.80
C LEU A 333 12.27 -5.19 -7.03
N ASP A 334 13.50 -5.27 -6.51
CA ASP A 334 14.00 -6.40 -5.70
C ASP A 334 13.49 -6.35 -4.25
N VAL A 335 12.17 -6.39 -4.11
CA VAL A 335 11.48 -6.38 -2.80
C VAL A 335 11.93 -7.57 -1.92
N LEU A 336 12.33 -8.68 -2.54
CA LEU A 336 12.78 -9.90 -1.86
C LEU A 336 14.28 -9.92 -1.55
N SER A 337 15.04 -8.90 -1.96
CA SER A 337 16.47 -8.77 -1.69
C SER A 337 17.28 -9.99 -2.17
N ARG A 338 16.99 -10.46 -3.38
CA ARG A 338 17.66 -11.61 -4.02
C ARG A 338 18.83 -11.21 -4.91
N ILE A 339 18.94 -9.94 -5.26
CA ILE A 339 19.89 -9.45 -6.26
C ILE A 339 21.13 -8.87 -5.58
N GLN A 340 22.29 -9.27 -6.08
CA GLN A 340 23.58 -8.70 -5.71
C GLN A 340 24.16 -7.92 -6.90
N PRO A 341 24.11 -6.57 -6.87
CA PRO A 341 24.69 -5.76 -7.92
C PRO A 341 26.21 -5.79 -7.81
N VAL A 342 26.90 -6.10 -8.91
CA VAL A 342 28.35 -6.13 -8.98
C VAL A 342 28.82 -5.22 -10.11
N ASP A 343 29.51 -4.14 -9.73
CA ASP A 343 30.24 -3.31 -10.67
C ASP A 343 31.48 -4.06 -11.14
N PHE A 344 31.54 -4.36 -12.44
CA PHE A 344 32.69 -5.07 -13.01
C PHE A 344 33.90 -4.17 -13.26
N ARG A 345 33.77 -2.84 -13.10
CA ARG A 345 34.91 -1.91 -13.15
C ARG A 345 35.77 -1.99 -11.89
N ASP A 346 35.22 -2.52 -10.78
CA ASP A 346 35.99 -2.88 -9.59
C ASP A 346 36.74 -4.21 -9.85
N ALA A 347 38.06 -4.13 -10.02
CA ALA A 347 38.91 -5.25 -10.34
C ALA A 347 38.81 -6.42 -9.32
N LYS A 348 38.64 -6.10 -8.03
CA LYS A 348 38.52 -7.13 -6.98
C LYS A 348 37.18 -7.87 -7.10
N ARG A 349 36.10 -7.13 -7.33
CA ARG A 349 34.77 -7.72 -7.52
C ARG A 349 34.67 -8.51 -8.82
N LYS A 350 35.20 -7.99 -9.92
CA LYS A 350 35.27 -8.70 -11.21
C LYS A 350 36.00 -10.04 -11.07
N LYS A 351 37.17 -10.06 -10.42
CA LYS A 351 37.93 -11.30 -10.17
C LYS A 351 37.16 -12.32 -9.35
N THR A 352 36.29 -11.87 -8.45
CA THR A 352 35.49 -12.73 -7.57
C THR A 352 34.25 -13.30 -8.27
N PHE A 353 33.54 -12.48 -9.03
CA PHE A 353 32.20 -12.82 -9.53
C PHE A 353 32.12 -13.09 -11.04
N ALA A 354 33.13 -12.68 -11.82
CA ALA A 354 33.12 -12.71 -13.28
C ALA A 354 34.46 -13.14 -13.88
N LYS A 355 35.23 -14.01 -13.21
CA LYS A 355 36.55 -14.48 -13.67
C LYS A 355 36.50 -15.13 -15.07
N GLU A 356 35.40 -15.80 -15.38
CA GLU A 356 35.21 -16.59 -16.61
C GLU A 356 34.68 -15.75 -17.79
N ILE A 357 34.28 -14.49 -17.56
CA ILE A 357 33.66 -13.64 -18.59
C ILE A 357 34.68 -12.58 -19.02
N THR A 358 34.91 -12.49 -20.34
CA THR A 358 35.81 -11.49 -20.91
C THR A 358 35.27 -10.08 -20.68
N GLU A 359 36.16 -9.09 -20.56
CA GLU A 359 35.73 -7.69 -20.40
C GLU A 359 34.94 -7.20 -21.60
N THR A 360 35.31 -7.65 -22.80
CA THR A 360 34.62 -7.31 -24.05
C THR A 360 33.18 -7.84 -24.06
N ASP A 361 32.90 -8.99 -23.45
CA ASP A 361 31.54 -9.51 -23.33
C ASP A 361 30.72 -8.77 -22.25
N LEU A 362 31.34 -8.42 -21.11
CA LEU A 362 30.72 -7.56 -20.09
C LEU A 362 30.37 -6.19 -20.69
N ASP A 363 31.29 -5.66 -21.48
CA ASP A 363 31.10 -4.51 -22.37
C ASP A 363 30.31 -4.90 -23.63
N ARG A 364 29.43 -5.90 -23.69
CA ARG A 364 28.47 -6.09 -24.81
C ARG A 364 27.04 -6.30 -24.36
N ALA A 365 26.85 -6.89 -23.18
CA ALA A 365 25.53 -7.13 -22.64
C ALA A 365 25.55 -7.19 -21.10
N MET A 366 24.38 -6.95 -20.50
CA MET A 366 24.14 -7.29 -19.10
C MET A 366 24.30 -8.80 -18.91
N HIS A 367 25.02 -9.19 -17.88
CA HIS A 367 25.20 -10.59 -17.49
C HIS A 367 24.60 -10.80 -16.11
N ILE A 368 23.92 -11.93 -15.94
CA ILE A 368 23.50 -12.39 -14.61
C ILE A 368 24.08 -13.77 -14.36
N LYS A 369 24.50 -14.03 -13.12
CA LYS A 369 24.89 -15.34 -12.63
C LYS A 369 23.88 -15.78 -11.57
N MET A 370 23.25 -16.90 -11.83
CA MET A 370 22.27 -17.52 -10.94
C MET A 370 22.98 -18.25 -9.78
N PRO A 371 22.28 -18.55 -8.67
CA PRO A 371 22.86 -19.28 -7.54
C PRO A 371 23.38 -20.68 -7.90
N ASP A 372 22.82 -21.31 -8.94
CA ASP A 372 23.24 -22.61 -9.47
C ASP A 372 24.51 -22.53 -10.36
N GLY A 373 25.07 -21.33 -10.54
CA GLY A 373 26.23 -21.08 -11.40
C GLY A 373 25.90 -20.79 -12.85
N THR A 374 24.65 -20.98 -13.30
CA THR A 374 24.25 -20.70 -14.68
C THR A 374 24.35 -19.21 -14.99
N THR A 375 24.87 -18.89 -16.18
CA THR A 375 25.05 -17.51 -16.63
C THR A 375 24.14 -17.21 -17.81
N PHE A 376 23.44 -16.08 -17.75
CA PHE A 376 22.61 -15.59 -18.85
C PHE A 376 23.10 -14.20 -19.28
N LYS A 377 22.84 -13.85 -20.54
CA LYS A 377 23.24 -12.55 -21.12
C LYS A 377 22.12 -11.84 -21.86
N GLY A 378 22.20 -10.52 -21.89
CA GLY A 378 21.35 -9.65 -22.68
C GLY A 378 19.86 -9.76 -22.36
N PHE A 379 19.02 -9.87 -23.39
CA PHE A 379 17.57 -10.01 -23.21
C PHE A 379 17.20 -11.29 -22.45
N ASP A 380 17.91 -12.39 -22.65
CA ASP A 380 17.62 -13.65 -21.96
C ASP A 380 17.97 -13.57 -20.47
N ALA A 381 19.01 -12.80 -20.10
CA ALA A 381 19.26 -12.44 -18.71
C ALA A 381 18.09 -11.65 -18.10
N PHE A 382 17.60 -10.63 -18.82
CA PHE A 382 16.46 -9.84 -18.35
C PHE A 382 15.22 -10.71 -18.11
N ARG A 383 14.85 -11.59 -19.06
CA ARG A 383 13.72 -12.52 -18.91
C ARG A 383 13.85 -13.43 -17.70
N LYS A 384 15.05 -13.96 -17.46
CA LYS A 384 15.32 -14.79 -16.29
C LYS A 384 15.18 -13.98 -15.00
N LEU A 385 15.70 -12.76 -14.98
CA LEU A 385 15.61 -11.86 -13.83
C LEU A 385 14.17 -11.51 -13.44
N THR A 386 13.27 -11.27 -14.40
CA THR A 386 11.89 -10.85 -14.10
C THR A 386 11.08 -11.89 -13.32
N TRP A 387 11.41 -13.18 -13.42
CA TRP A 387 10.80 -14.23 -12.58
C TRP A 387 11.09 -14.05 -11.08
N HIS A 388 12.16 -13.33 -10.74
CA HIS A 388 12.58 -13.10 -9.36
C HIS A 388 12.17 -11.72 -8.82
N LEU A 389 11.52 -10.90 -9.64
CA LEU A 389 11.02 -9.57 -9.28
C LEU A 389 9.48 -9.65 -9.13
N PRO A 390 8.92 -9.67 -7.90
CA PRO A 390 7.49 -9.92 -7.68
C PRO A 390 6.56 -9.00 -8.49
N ALA A 391 6.91 -7.71 -8.60
CA ALA A 391 6.13 -6.73 -9.35
C ALA A 391 6.04 -7.02 -10.86
N LEU A 392 7.01 -7.73 -11.42
CA LEU A 392 7.05 -8.10 -12.85
C LEU A 392 6.59 -9.54 -13.10
N ARG A 393 6.34 -10.32 -12.04
CA ARG A 393 6.06 -11.76 -12.17
C ARG A 393 4.80 -12.05 -12.96
N LEU A 394 3.74 -11.23 -12.82
CA LEU A 394 2.50 -11.38 -13.58
C LEU A 394 2.70 -11.08 -15.08
N LEU A 395 3.60 -10.16 -15.41
CA LEU A 395 3.92 -9.78 -16.79
C LEU A 395 4.98 -10.69 -17.43
N THR A 396 5.70 -11.47 -16.62
CA THR A 396 6.82 -12.29 -17.10
C THR A 396 6.40 -13.36 -18.13
N PRO A 397 5.28 -14.09 -17.99
CA PRO A 397 4.84 -15.06 -19.00
C PRO A 397 4.71 -14.48 -20.41
N PHE A 398 4.31 -13.21 -20.55
CA PHE A 398 4.21 -12.54 -21.85
C PHE A 398 5.58 -12.39 -22.54
N LEU A 399 6.68 -12.36 -21.77
CA LEU A 399 8.05 -12.37 -22.33
C LEU A 399 8.47 -13.72 -22.92
N TYR A 400 7.64 -14.76 -22.78
CA TYR A 400 7.89 -16.11 -23.28
C TYR A 400 6.93 -16.54 -24.40
N ILE A 401 6.02 -15.66 -24.82
CA ILE A 401 5.16 -15.91 -25.98
C ILE A 401 6.04 -16.08 -27.24
N PRO A 402 5.76 -17.08 -28.11
CA PRO A 402 6.46 -17.25 -29.37
C PRO A 402 6.54 -15.94 -30.18
N GLY A 403 7.72 -15.63 -30.72
CA GLY A 403 7.98 -14.37 -31.45
C GLY A 403 8.50 -13.21 -30.58
N VAL A 404 8.22 -13.19 -29.27
CA VAL A 404 8.71 -12.11 -28.38
C VAL A 404 10.22 -12.20 -28.16
N ALA A 405 10.80 -13.40 -28.06
CA ALA A 405 12.23 -13.55 -27.81
C ALA A 405 13.12 -13.00 -28.95
N PRO A 406 12.86 -13.29 -30.24
CA PRO A 406 13.57 -12.65 -31.35
C PRO A 406 13.47 -11.12 -31.33
N VAL A 407 12.25 -10.58 -31.20
CA VAL A 407 11.98 -9.13 -31.18
C VAL A 407 12.69 -8.48 -29.99
N GLY A 408 12.59 -9.09 -28.80
CA GLY A 408 13.24 -8.61 -27.58
C GLY A 408 14.77 -8.59 -27.67
N ARG A 409 15.40 -9.58 -28.32
CA ARG A 409 16.85 -9.56 -28.58
C ARG A 409 17.27 -8.47 -29.56
N ILE A 410 16.43 -8.14 -30.55
CA ILE A 410 16.68 -7.02 -31.47
C ILE A 410 16.57 -5.69 -30.71
N ALA A 411 15.46 -5.49 -29.99
CA ALA A 411 15.22 -4.29 -29.19
C ALA A 411 16.33 -4.08 -28.14
N TYR A 412 16.71 -5.15 -27.43
CA TYR A 412 17.79 -5.11 -26.45
C TYR A 412 19.12 -4.70 -27.08
N ARG A 413 19.49 -5.27 -28.24
CA ARG A 413 20.72 -4.89 -28.94
C ARG A 413 20.72 -3.42 -29.37
N ALA A 414 19.58 -2.92 -29.85
CA ALA A 414 19.42 -1.51 -30.21
C ALA A 414 19.60 -0.57 -29.00
N ILE A 415 19.10 -0.97 -27.82
CA ILE A 415 19.30 -0.23 -26.56
C ILE A 415 20.76 -0.33 -26.09
N ALA A 416 21.33 -1.53 -26.09
CA ALA A 416 22.71 -1.78 -25.64
C ALA A 416 23.73 -1.01 -26.50
N ALA A 417 23.49 -0.87 -27.81
CA ALA A 417 24.32 -0.06 -28.70
C ALA A 417 24.36 1.43 -28.31
N ARG A 418 23.37 1.93 -27.56
CA ARG A 418 23.31 3.33 -27.09
C ARG A 418 23.96 3.54 -25.73
N ARG A 419 24.36 2.47 -25.01
CA ARG A 419 24.87 2.57 -23.64
C ARG A 419 26.18 3.40 -23.53
N ASN A 420 26.98 3.43 -24.60
CA ASN A 420 28.26 4.15 -24.67
C ASN A 420 28.10 5.59 -25.19
N ARG A 421 26.86 6.07 -25.43
CA ARG A 421 26.63 7.48 -25.77
C ARG A 421 26.65 8.28 -24.46
N CYS A 422 27.78 8.91 -24.16
CA CYS A 422 27.91 9.79 -23.01
C CYS A 422 26.98 11.00 -23.19
N ALA A 423 26.09 11.21 -22.22
CA ALA A 423 25.50 12.53 -22.02
C ALA A 423 26.60 13.41 -21.40
N GLU A 424 26.89 14.56 -22.00
CA GLU A 424 27.81 15.60 -21.48
C GLU A 424 29.33 15.38 -21.69
N GLY A 425 29.74 14.85 -22.85
CA GLY A 425 31.08 15.14 -23.42
C GLY A 425 32.32 14.51 -22.75
N ALA A 426 32.21 13.86 -21.60
CA ALA A 426 33.33 13.18 -20.95
C ALA A 426 33.14 11.65 -21.00
N CYS A 427 33.58 11.01 -22.08
CA CYS A 427 33.83 9.57 -22.05
C CYS A 427 35.30 9.33 -21.71
N VAL A 428 35.61 8.82 -20.51
CA VAL A 428 36.89 8.13 -20.29
C VAL A 428 36.72 6.72 -20.81
N HIS A 429 36.86 6.55 -22.13
CA HIS A 429 37.18 5.23 -22.66
C HIS A 429 38.70 5.06 -22.56
N VAL A 430 39.14 4.07 -21.80
CA VAL A 430 40.45 3.46 -22.08
C VAL A 430 40.35 2.94 -23.52
N PRO A 431 41.27 3.33 -24.43
CA PRO A 431 41.18 2.96 -25.83
C PRO A 431 41.19 1.44 -25.98
N LYS A 432 40.48 0.94 -26.99
CA LYS A 432 40.71 -0.41 -27.51
C LYS A 432 42.19 -0.53 -27.91
N SER A 433 42.93 -1.41 -27.26
CA SER A 433 44.14 -2.02 -27.83
C SER A 433 43.75 -3.21 -28.67
#